data_AF-A0A7K3IYT0-F1
#
_entry.id   AF-A0A7K3IYT0-F1
#
_cell.length_a   1.000
_cell.length_b   1.000
_cell.length_c   1.000
_cell.angle_alpha   90.00
_cell.angle_beta   90.00
_cell.angle_gamma   90.00
#
_symmetry.space_group_name_H-M   'P 1'
#
loop_
_entity.id
_entity.type
_entity.pdbx_description
1 polymer ?
#
loop_
_entity_poly.entity_id
_entity_poly.type
_entity_poly.pdbx_seq_one_letter_code
_entity_poly.pdbx_strand_id
1 'polypeptide(L)'
;DINAVDTTLFRYEGKWWLFTLIDKINSSLAVSPELYLFYSDDFLADNWISHPMNPIVTDVRLARPAGKVFVRDGIVYRPSQDCSGRYGNSFDINQVTDLTIEMYKEKTILKVRPDWDRNLKGTHTFNSDGGFTIIDTYRLRRRMF
;
A
#
# COMPACT_ATOMS: atom_id res chain seq x y z
N ASP A 1 -8.76 -19.09 -10.15
CA ASP A 1 -9.03 -17.91 -9.31
C ASP A 1 -7.73 -17.31 -8.79
N ILE A 2 -7.71 -15.99 -8.59
CA ILE A 2 -6.60 -15.22 -8.02
C ILE A 2 -7.05 -14.72 -6.64
N ASN A 3 -6.23 -14.90 -5.61
CA ASN A 3 -6.49 -14.33 -4.28
C ASN A 3 -5.81 -12.96 -4.17
N ALA A 4 -6.58 -11.89 -4.35
CA ALA A 4 -6.10 -10.52 -4.31
C ALA A 4 -6.58 -9.83 -3.03
N VAL A 5 -5.68 -9.11 -2.34
CA VAL A 5 -5.99 -8.43 -1.08
C VAL A 5 -5.43 -7.01 -1.03
N ASP A 6 -6.05 -6.16 -0.21
CA ASP A 6 -5.68 -4.77 0.04
C ASP A 6 -5.66 -3.89 -1.23
N THR A 7 -6.54 -4.19 -2.20
CA THR A 7 -6.63 -3.47 -3.47
C THR A 7 -6.88 -1.98 -3.29
N THR A 8 -6.04 -1.16 -3.94
CA THR A 8 -6.17 0.30 -3.99
C THR A 8 -6.25 0.78 -5.43
N LEU A 9 -7.29 1.57 -5.73
CA LEU A 9 -7.54 2.16 -7.04
C LEU A 9 -7.21 3.65 -7.04
N PHE A 10 -6.64 4.13 -8.14
CA PHE A 10 -6.14 5.49 -8.26
C PHE A 10 -6.18 5.96 -9.72
N ARG A 11 -6.71 7.16 -9.98
CA ARG A 11 -6.70 7.77 -11.32
C ARG A 11 -5.53 8.74 -11.44
N TYR A 12 -4.70 8.56 -12.46
CA TYR A 12 -3.57 9.44 -12.73
C TYR A 12 -3.23 9.44 -14.22
N GLU A 13 -2.95 10.63 -14.77
CA GLU A 13 -2.59 10.83 -16.18
C GLU A 13 -3.50 10.09 -17.17
N GLY A 14 -4.81 10.16 -16.95
CA GLY A 14 -5.77 9.54 -17.87
C GLY A 14 -5.80 8.00 -17.81
N LYS A 15 -5.20 7.38 -16.78
CA LYS A 15 -5.28 5.93 -16.53
C LYS A 15 -5.75 5.63 -15.11
N TRP A 16 -6.54 4.56 -14.99
CA TRP A 16 -6.83 3.95 -13.71
C TRP A 16 -5.73 2.95 -13.41
N TRP A 17 -5.20 3.03 -12.21
CA TRP A 17 -4.15 2.18 -11.68
C TRP A 17 -4.72 1.38 -10.51
N LEU A 18 -4.44 0.08 -10.50
CA LEU A 18 -4.87 -0.87 -9.49
C LEU A 18 -3.63 -1.50 -8.86
N PHE A 19 -3.39 -1.15 -7.60
CA PHE A 19 -2.36 -1.76 -6.77
C PHE A 19 -3.02 -2.85 -5.93
N THR A 20 -2.47 -4.07 -5.93
CA THR A 20 -3.00 -5.16 -5.09
C THR A 20 -1.89 -6.13 -4.70
N LEU A 21 -2.00 -6.72 -3.51
CA LEU A 21 -1.23 -7.92 -3.21
C LEU A 21 -1.90 -9.11 -3.90
N ILE A 22 -1.09 -10.05 -4.39
CA ILE A 22 -1.57 -11.37 -4.83
C ILE A 22 -1.02 -12.41 -3.88
N ASP A 23 -1.89 -13.04 -3.10
CA ASP A 23 -1.51 -14.10 -2.17
C ASP A 23 -1.28 -15.43 -2.92
N LYS A 24 -0.01 -15.75 -3.13
CA LYS A 24 0.43 -17.04 -3.68
C LYS A 24 0.70 -18.10 -2.62
N ILE A 25 0.78 -17.71 -1.34
CA ILE A 25 1.22 -18.60 -0.25
C ILE A 25 0.02 -19.39 0.31
N ASN A 26 -1.21 -18.95 0.02
CA ASN A 26 -2.47 -19.58 0.45
C ASN A 26 -2.44 -19.94 1.94
N SER A 27 -1.95 -19.01 2.75
CA SER A 27 -1.74 -19.17 4.18
C SER A 27 -2.46 -18.06 4.93
N SER A 28 -3.26 -18.44 5.93
CA SER A 28 -3.92 -17.49 6.82
C SER A 28 -2.93 -16.73 7.72
N LEU A 29 -1.67 -17.18 7.78
CA LEU A 29 -0.64 -16.63 8.66
C LEU A 29 0.27 -15.61 7.96
N ALA A 30 0.33 -15.62 6.62
CA ALA A 30 1.21 -14.76 5.86
C ALA A 30 0.65 -14.50 4.45
N VAL A 31 0.63 -13.22 4.06
CA VAL A 31 0.35 -12.82 2.68
C VAL A 31 1.66 -12.73 1.92
N SER A 32 1.66 -13.12 0.64
CA SER A 32 2.80 -12.88 -0.26
C SER A 32 3.23 -11.41 -0.21
N PRO A 33 4.52 -11.10 0.00
CA PRO A 33 5.03 -9.74 0.04
C PRO A 33 5.22 -9.16 -1.37
N GLU A 34 4.32 -9.48 -2.30
CA GLU A 34 4.41 -9.10 -3.71
C GLU A 34 3.26 -8.15 -4.08
N LEU A 35 3.62 -6.93 -4.44
CA LEU A 35 2.69 -5.94 -4.97
C LEU A 35 2.61 -6.05 -6.48
N TYR A 36 1.39 -6.13 -6.98
CA TYR A 36 1.07 -6.14 -8.39
C TYR A 36 0.39 -4.83 -8.77
N LEU A 37 0.66 -4.38 -10.00
CA LEU A 37 0.09 -3.21 -10.62
C LEU A 37 -0.64 -3.60 -11.90
N PHE A 38 -1.86 -3.11 -12.04
CA PHE A 38 -2.63 -3.22 -13.26
C PHE A 38 -3.13 -1.84 -13.67
N TYR A 39 -3.47 -1.68 -14.94
CA TYR A 39 -4.05 -0.44 -15.43
C TYR A 39 -5.18 -0.66 -16.44
N SER A 40 -6.02 0.35 -16.57
CA SER A 40 -7.11 0.40 -17.54
C SER A 40 -7.43 1.86 -17.86
N ASP A 41 -8.00 2.10 -19.04
CA ASP A 41 -8.54 3.42 -19.36
C ASP A 41 -9.90 3.66 -18.66
N ASP A 42 -10.63 2.59 -18.31
CA ASP A 42 -11.93 2.59 -17.61
C ASP A 42 -11.86 1.84 -16.27
N PHE A 43 -12.47 2.42 -15.22
CA PHE A 43 -12.58 1.85 -13.89
C PHE A 43 -13.48 0.61 -13.85
N LEU A 44 -14.50 0.58 -14.71
CA LEU A 44 -15.46 -0.53 -14.80
C LEU A 44 -15.03 -1.59 -15.81
N ALA A 45 -13.79 -1.53 -16.30
CA ALA A 45 -13.29 -2.50 -17.26
C ALA A 45 -13.29 -3.91 -16.67
N ASP A 46 -13.82 -4.86 -17.44
CA ASP A 46 -13.76 -6.29 -17.12
C ASP A 46 -12.32 -6.83 -17.23
N ASN A 47 -11.50 -6.22 -18.10
CA ASN A 47 -10.13 -6.63 -18.37
C ASN A 47 -9.15 -5.52 -18.02
N TRP A 48 -8.35 -5.76 -16.98
CA TRP A 48 -7.25 -4.88 -16.59
C TRP A 48 -5.93 -5.40 -17.19
N ILE A 49 -5.10 -4.49 -17.68
CA ILE A 49 -3.80 -4.83 -18.26
C ILE A 49 -2.78 -4.97 -17.14
N SER A 50 -2.12 -6.14 -17.05
CA SER A 50 -1.02 -6.35 -16.11
C SER A 50 0.17 -5.50 -16.50
N HIS A 51 0.73 -4.77 -15.54
CA HIS A 51 1.96 -4.02 -15.76
C HIS A 51 3.13 -4.98 -16.07
N PRO A 52 4.01 -4.68 -17.05
CA PRO A 52 5.08 -5.58 -17.47
C PRO A 52 6.15 -5.83 -16.41
N MET A 53 6.32 -4.90 -15.46
CA MET A 53 7.24 -5.06 -14.33
C MET A 53 6.66 -5.85 -13.14
N ASN A 54 5.49 -6.48 -13.27
CA ASN A 54 4.93 -7.25 -12.17
C ASN A 54 5.79 -8.48 -11.79
N PRO A 55 5.99 -8.76 -10.49
CA PRO A 55 5.59 -7.94 -9.34
C PRO A 55 6.45 -6.67 -9.22
N ILE A 56 5.80 -5.52 -9.01
CA ILE A 56 6.47 -4.22 -8.95
C ILE A 56 7.24 -3.97 -7.64
N VAL A 57 6.87 -4.69 -6.56
CA VAL A 57 7.58 -4.70 -5.28
C VAL A 57 7.55 -6.10 -4.71
N THR A 58 8.70 -6.62 -4.27
CA THR A 58 8.82 -7.91 -3.56
C THR A 58 9.58 -7.70 -2.24
N ASP A 59 8.97 -6.93 -1.33
CA ASP A 59 9.53 -6.61 -0.01
C ASP A 59 8.40 -6.47 1.01
N VAL A 60 8.43 -7.29 2.06
CA VAL A 60 7.40 -7.31 3.13
C VAL A 60 7.28 -5.98 3.86
N ARG A 61 8.30 -5.12 3.78
CA ARG A 61 8.32 -3.79 4.40
C ARG A 61 7.56 -2.74 3.58
N LEU A 62 7.29 -3.01 2.30
CA LEU A 62 6.86 -2.00 1.32
C LEU A 62 5.67 -2.45 0.46
N ALA A 63 5.49 -3.75 0.24
CA ALA A 63 4.53 -4.26 -0.73
C ALA A 63 3.08 -3.96 -0.33
N ARG A 64 2.72 -4.18 0.95
CA ARG A 64 1.33 -4.09 1.39
C ARG A 64 0.80 -2.65 1.35
N PRO A 65 -0.30 -2.35 0.66
CA PRO A 65 -0.91 -1.02 0.69
C PRO A 65 -1.35 -0.57 2.09
N ALA A 66 -1.23 0.73 2.37
CA ALA A 66 -1.61 1.34 3.66
C ALA A 66 -2.60 2.51 3.50
N GLY A 67 -3.51 2.45 2.53
CA GLY A 67 -4.50 3.50 2.27
C GLY A 67 -4.40 4.08 0.86
N LYS A 68 -5.11 5.19 0.64
CA LYS A 68 -5.27 5.83 -0.67
C LYS A 68 -3.92 6.35 -1.20
N VAL A 69 -3.61 6.02 -2.45
CA VAL A 69 -2.55 6.70 -3.24
C VAL A 69 -2.98 8.13 -3.52
N PHE A 70 -2.09 9.10 -3.31
CA PHE A 70 -2.43 10.51 -3.44
C PHE A 70 -1.37 11.27 -4.24
N VAL A 71 -1.78 12.42 -4.80
CA VAL A 71 -0.88 13.34 -5.50
C VAL A 71 -0.70 14.58 -4.65
N ARG A 72 0.55 15.01 -4.48
CA ARG A 72 0.89 16.29 -3.85
C ARG A 72 1.99 16.96 -4.66
N ASP A 73 1.77 18.22 -5.02
CA ASP A 73 2.72 19.01 -5.82
C ASP A 73 3.13 18.33 -7.13
N GLY A 74 2.18 17.64 -7.77
CA GLY A 74 2.40 16.88 -9.01
C GLY A 74 3.10 15.53 -8.84
N ILE A 75 3.42 15.12 -7.60
CA ILE A 75 4.14 13.90 -7.30
C ILE A 75 3.20 12.86 -6.70
N VAL A 76 3.29 11.61 -7.16
CA VAL A 76 2.50 10.48 -6.67
C VAL A 76 3.14 9.88 -5.42
N TYR A 77 2.32 9.66 -4.39
CA TYR A 77 2.72 9.05 -3.13
C TYR A 77 1.84 7.84 -2.81
N ARG A 78 2.48 6.71 -2.52
CA ARG A 78 1.83 5.46 -2.13
C ARG A 78 2.14 5.13 -0.66
N PRO A 79 1.13 5.14 0.21
CA PRO A 79 1.27 4.58 1.55
C PRO A 79 1.46 3.06 1.49
N SER A 80 2.43 2.53 2.23
CA SER A 80 2.63 1.09 2.43
C SER A 80 2.75 0.72 3.89
N GLN A 81 2.49 -0.54 4.24
CA GLN A 81 2.71 -1.07 5.59
C GLN A 81 4.07 -1.74 5.66
N ASP A 82 4.84 -1.40 6.70
CA ASP A 82 5.97 -2.22 7.10
C ASP A 82 5.45 -3.42 7.91
N CYS A 83 5.39 -4.57 7.24
CA CYS A 83 4.97 -5.83 7.85
C CYS A 83 6.17 -6.67 8.35
N SER A 84 7.39 -6.11 8.39
CA SER A 84 8.55 -6.85 8.92
C SER A 84 8.48 -7.01 10.44
N GLY A 85 8.88 -8.19 10.92
CA GLY A 85 8.88 -8.55 12.34
C GLY A 85 7.47 -8.78 12.90
N ARG A 86 6.60 -7.78 12.85
CA ARG A 86 5.20 -7.86 13.24
C ARG A 86 4.34 -7.10 12.23
N TYR A 87 3.17 -7.67 11.93
CA TYR A 87 2.14 -6.98 11.16
C TYR A 87 1.82 -5.59 11.75
N GLY A 88 1.80 -4.58 10.89
CA GLY A 88 1.40 -3.22 11.26
C GLY A 88 2.45 -2.44 12.06
N ASN A 89 3.75 -2.69 11.86
CA ASN A 89 4.81 -2.03 12.64
C ASN A 89 4.82 -0.50 12.41
N SER A 90 4.77 -0.08 11.15
CA SER A 90 4.59 1.31 10.73
C SER A 90 3.85 1.35 9.39
N PHE A 91 3.32 2.53 9.04
CA PHE A 91 3.12 2.85 7.64
C PHE A 91 4.27 3.71 7.14
N ASP A 92 4.61 3.53 5.88
CA ASP A 92 5.67 4.22 5.17
C ASP A 92 5.03 5.00 4.01
N ILE A 93 5.63 6.13 3.64
CA ILE A 93 5.23 6.90 2.46
C ILE A 93 6.29 6.72 1.39
N ASN A 94 5.87 6.15 0.25
CA ASN A 94 6.74 5.94 -0.90
C ASN A 94 6.42 6.97 -1.97
N GLN A 95 7.44 7.72 -2.38
CA GLN A 95 7.36 8.56 -3.56
C GLN A 95 7.50 7.66 -4.80
N VAL A 96 6.48 7.62 -5.63
CA VAL A 96 6.55 6.96 -6.93
C VAL A 96 7.30 7.89 -7.89
N THR A 97 8.50 7.50 -8.29
CA THR A 97 9.38 8.29 -9.16
C THR A 97 9.07 8.09 -10.63
N ASP A 98 8.53 6.91 -10.97
CA ASP A 98 8.17 6.53 -12.34
C ASP A 98 6.85 5.75 -12.27
N LEU A 99 5.84 6.23 -13.00
CA LEU A 99 4.54 5.56 -13.17
C LEU A 99 4.09 5.74 -14.62
N THR A 100 4.42 4.76 -15.46
CA THR A 100 4.04 4.69 -16.88
C THR A 100 3.49 3.28 -17.15
N ILE A 101 3.03 3.01 -18.37
CA ILE A 101 2.54 1.66 -18.69
C ILE A 101 3.68 0.66 -18.88
N GLU A 102 4.92 1.15 -19.05
CA GLU A 102 6.13 0.35 -19.22
C GLU A 102 6.98 0.27 -17.95
N MET A 103 6.96 1.31 -17.12
CA MET A 103 7.88 1.48 -15.99
C MET A 103 7.17 1.86 -14.70
N TYR A 104 7.57 1.19 -13.61
CA TYR A 104 7.21 1.54 -12.24
C TYR A 104 8.45 1.61 -11.36
N LYS A 105 8.56 2.67 -10.57
CA LYS A 105 9.61 2.80 -9.55
C LYS A 105 9.14 3.69 -8.42
N GLU A 106 9.56 3.34 -7.21
CA GLU A 106 9.32 4.15 -6.01
C GLU A 106 10.52 4.17 -5.07
N LYS A 107 10.51 5.14 -4.15
CA LYS A 107 11.45 5.23 -3.04
C LYS A 107 10.72 5.64 -1.77
N THR A 108 11.02 4.98 -0.67
CA THR A 108 10.50 5.38 0.64
C THR A 108 11.11 6.72 1.06
N ILE A 109 10.26 7.69 1.39
CA ILE A 109 10.69 9.02 1.83
C ILE A 109 10.40 9.28 3.31
N LEU A 110 9.48 8.51 3.89
CA LEU A 110 9.10 8.65 5.29
C LEU A 110 8.68 7.30 5.85
N LYS A 111 9.11 7.00 7.07
CA LYS A 111 8.61 5.89 7.88
C LYS A 111 7.92 6.47 9.10
N VAL A 112 6.65 6.16 9.31
CA VAL A 112 5.85 6.72 10.40
C VAL A 112 5.63 5.66 11.46
N ARG A 113 6.47 5.68 12.49
CA ARG A 113 6.30 4.87 13.69
C ARG A 113 5.45 5.63 14.72
N PRO A 114 4.75 4.93 15.62
CA PRO A 114 3.90 5.56 16.62
C PRO A 114 4.71 6.15 17.81
N ASP A 115 5.83 6.80 17.53
CA ASP A 115 6.79 7.25 18.55
C ASP A 115 6.25 8.40 19.42
N TRP A 116 5.10 8.98 19.06
CA TRP A 116 4.41 10.02 19.81
C TRP A 116 3.63 9.50 21.03
N ASP A 117 3.31 8.20 21.10
CA ASP A 117 2.69 7.58 22.28
C ASP A 117 3.27 6.19 22.52
N ARG A 118 3.98 6.02 23.64
CA ARG A 118 4.64 4.77 24.03
C ARG A 118 3.69 3.58 24.21
N ASN A 119 2.38 3.84 24.39
CA ASN A 119 1.37 2.81 24.52
C ASN A 119 0.95 2.21 23.18
N LEU A 120 1.12 2.95 22.10
CA LEU A 120 0.87 2.47 20.76
C LEU A 120 1.93 1.45 20.35
N LYS A 121 1.53 0.50 19.50
CA LYS A 121 2.37 -0.60 19.04
C LYS A 121 2.55 -0.64 17.54
N GLY A 122 1.77 0.15 16.82
CA GLY A 122 1.94 0.30 15.39
C GLY A 122 0.93 1.26 14.79
N THR A 123 1.17 1.58 13.53
CA THR A 123 0.31 2.40 12.69
C THR A 123 0.01 1.59 11.42
N HIS A 124 -1.24 1.51 11.00
CA HIS A 124 -1.65 0.60 9.91
C HIS A 124 -1.93 1.29 8.59
N THR A 125 -2.69 2.39 8.64
CA THR A 125 -3.16 3.05 7.43
C THR A 125 -3.05 4.55 7.58
N PHE A 126 -2.82 5.20 6.44
CA PHE A 126 -2.77 6.64 6.28
C PHE A 126 -3.69 7.03 5.13
N ASN A 127 -4.58 7.97 5.40
CA ASN A 127 -5.39 8.61 4.37
C ASN A 127 -5.40 10.12 4.60
N SER A 128 -5.37 10.89 3.51
CA SER A 128 -5.58 12.32 3.57
C SER A 128 -6.43 12.79 2.40
N ASP A 129 -7.44 13.59 2.69
CA ASP A 129 -8.37 14.14 1.71
C ASP A 129 -9.04 15.39 2.30
N GLY A 130 -9.24 16.44 1.51
CA GLY A 130 -9.99 17.63 1.94
C GLY A 130 -9.47 18.33 3.20
N GLY A 131 -8.17 18.28 3.47
CA GLY A 131 -7.56 18.85 4.69
C GLY A 131 -7.66 17.96 5.93
N PHE A 132 -8.29 16.79 5.83
CA PHE A 132 -8.30 15.79 6.89
C PHE A 132 -7.13 14.83 6.73
N THR A 133 -6.64 14.32 7.86
CA THR A 133 -5.68 13.23 7.92
C THR A 133 -6.19 12.19 8.90
N ILE A 134 -6.25 10.94 8.45
CA ILE A 134 -6.70 9.80 9.24
C ILE A 134 -5.53 8.82 9.33
N ILE A 135 -5.16 8.47 10.56
CA ILE A 135 -4.14 7.47 10.85
C ILE A 135 -4.76 6.42 11.76
N ASP A 136 -4.76 5.16 11.31
CA ASP A 136 -5.13 4.03 12.16
C ASP A 136 -3.92 3.57 12.99
N THR A 137 -4.15 3.33 14.28
CA THR A 137 -3.14 2.86 15.23
C THR A 137 -3.71 1.84 16.19
N TYR A 138 -2.86 0.99 16.76
CA TYR A 138 -3.31 0.03 17.76
C TYR A 138 -2.41 0.03 18.99
N ARG A 139 -2.99 -0.41 20.10
CA ARG A 139 -2.29 -0.73 21.34
C ARG A 139 -2.72 -2.11 21.83
N LEU A 140 -1.81 -2.80 22.49
CA LEU A 140 -2.16 -4.03 23.20
C LEU A 140 -2.76 -3.65 24.55
N ARG A 141 -4.01 -4.04 24.80
CA ARG A 141 -4.56 -4.06 26.16
C ARG A 141 -4.47 -5.48 26.70
N ARG A 142 -3.95 -5.61 27.92
CA ARG A 142 -4.13 -6.85 28.68
C ARG A 142 -5.63 -7.02 28.92
N ARG A 143 -6.19 -8.11 28.43
CA ARG A 143 -7.37 -8.71 29.06
C ARG A 143 -6.84 -9.43 30.30
N MET A 144 -7.05 -8.86 31.50
CA MET A 144 -6.93 -9.60 32.76
C MET A 144 -8.36 -9.92 33.23
N PHE A 145 -8.69 -10.99 33.95
CA PHE A 145 -7.96 -12.05 34.63
C PHE A 145 -8.64 -13.39 34.33
#